data_AF-K2BRY4-F1
#
_entry.id   AF-K2BRY4-F1
#
_cell.length_a   1.000
_cell.length_b   1.000
_cell.length_c   1.000
_cell.angle_alpha   90.00
_cell.angle_beta   90.00
_cell.angle_gamma   90.00
#
_symmetry.space_group_name_H-M   'P 1'
#
loop_
_entity.id
_entity.type
_entity.pdbx_description
1 polymer ?
#
loop_
_entity_poly.entity_id
_entity_poly.type
_entity_poly.pdbx_seq_one_letter_code
_entity_poly.pdbx_strand_id
1 'polypeptide(L)' 'MFIVIQQIENQLLVPRVMKQAVGLNPIVIIIALLVGYKLGGFIGIVLAVPLVAILDVFFSDFIADKQREQNRLEA' A
#
# COMPACT_ATOMS: atom_id res chain seq x y z
N MET A 1 -13.17 6.08 -29.57
CA MET A 1 -13.36 4.81 -28.83
C MET A 1 -12.20 4.50 -27.89
N PHE A 2 -10.95 4.47 -28.34
CA PHE A 2 -9.77 4.18 -27.49
C PHE A 2 -9.65 5.10 -26.25
N ILE A 3 -9.86 6.42 -26.42
CA ILE A 3 -9.72 7.39 -25.31
C ILE A 3 -10.77 7.17 -24.20
N VAL A 4 -11.98 6.74 -24.55
CA VAL A 4 -13.05 6.48 -23.57
C VAL A 4 -12.72 5.25 -22.72
N ILE A 5 -12.19 4.20 -23.35
CA ILE A 5 -11.75 2.98 -22.66
C ILE A 5 -10.60 3.31 -21.72
N GLN A 6 -9.59 4.05 -22.19
CA GLN A 6 -8.45 4.50 -21.39
C GLN A 6 -8.85 5.35 -20.18
N GLN A 7 -9.83 6.24 -20.32
CA GLN A 7 -10.35 7.03 -19.20
C GLN A 7 -10.97 6.15 -18.10
N ILE A 8 -11.80 5.18 -18.50
CA ILE A 8 -12.44 4.24 -17.57
C ILE A 8 -11.37 3.38 -16.87
N GLU A 9 -10.37 2.91 -17.61
CA GLU A 9 -9.29 2.11 -17.06
C GLU A 9 -8.51 2.88 -15.99
N ASN A 10 -8.08 4.10 -16.32
CA ASN A 10 -7.26 4.92 -15.44
C ASN A 10 -8.01 5.42 -14.19
N GLN A 11 -9.32 5.69 -14.29
CA GLN A 11 -10.09 6.21 -13.16
C GLN A 11 -10.69 5.13 -12.26
N LEU A 12 -10.97 3.93 -12.79
CA LEU A 12 -11.70 2.89 -12.04
C LEU A 12 -10.91 1.60 -11.89
N LEU A 13 -10.35 1.05 -12.98
CA LEU A 13 -9.66 -0.25 -12.91
C LEU A 13 -8.33 -0.12 -12.18
N VAL A 14 -7.48 0.82 -12.60
CA VAL A 14 -6.14 1.03 -12.03
C VAL A 14 -6.18 1.22 -10.50
N PRO A 15 -6.94 2.19 -9.95
CA PRO A 15 -6.97 2.39 -8.49
C PRO A 15 -7.62 1.22 -7.73
N ARG A 16 -8.57 0.48 -8.34
CA ARG A 16 -9.21 -0.67 -7.70
C ARG A 16 -8.27 -1.87 -7.61
N VAL A 17 -7.51 -2.14 -8.67
CA VAL A 17 -6.49 -3.20 -8.70
C VAL A 17 -5.34 -2.83 -7.77
N MET A 18 -4.84 -1.59 -7.83
CA MET A 18 -3.78 -1.13 -6.92
C MET A 18 -4.19 -1.18 -5.45
N LYS A 19 -5.44 -0.80 -5.11
CA LYS A 19 -5.96 -0.95 -3.74
C LYS A 19 -5.94 -2.40 -3.26
N GLN A 20 -6.32 -3.35 -4.11
CA GLN A 20 -6.30 -4.78 -3.75
C GLN A 20 -4.89 -5.35 -3.68
N ALA A 21 -3.99 -4.89 -4.55
CA ALA A 21 -2.62 -5.40 -4.62
C ALA A 21 -1.74 -4.88 -3.48
N VAL A 22 -1.93 -3.63 -3.06
CA VAL A 22 -1.03 -2.97 -2.12
C VAL A 22 -1.64 -2.86 -0.72
N GLY A 23 -2.97 -2.89 -0.56
CA GLY A 23 -3.64 -2.91 0.77
C GLY A 23 -3.42 -1.67 1.65
N LEU A 24 -2.47 -0.81 1.30
CA LEU A 24 -2.03 0.34 2.08
C LEU A 24 -3.14 1.38 2.22
N ASN A 25 -3.39 1.78 3.47
CA ASN A 25 -4.29 2.89 3.76
C ASN A 25 -3.71 4.20 3.20
N PRO A 26 -4.43 4.94 2.32
CA PRO A 26 -3.95 6.20 1.75
C PRO A 26 -3.50 7.23 2.80
N ILE A 27 -4.11 7.22 3.98
CA ILE A 27 -3.77 8.12 5.09
C ILE A 27 -2.34 7.83 5.58
N VAL A 28 -1.94 6.56 5.68
CA VAL A 28 -0.59 6.16 6.11
C VAL A 28 0.45 6.67 5.12
N ILE A 29 0.16 6.59 3.82
CA ILE A 29 1.04 7.14 2.78
C ILE A 29 1.17 8.66 2.94
N ILE A 30 0.06 9.39 3.08
CA ILE A 30 0.10 10.86 3.28
C ILE A 30 0.96 11.22 4.50
N ILE A 31 0.76 10.54 5.63
CA ILE A 31 1.54 10.78 6.85
C ILE A 31 3.02 10.50 6.60
N ALA A 32 3.36 9.38 5.96
CA ALA A 32 4.73 9.02 5.66
C ALA A 32 5.40 10.03 4.72
N LEU A 33 4.66 10.55 3.71
CA LEU A 33 5.16 11.60 2.83
C LEU A 33 5.46 12.88 3.59
N LEU A 34 4.59 13.29 4.52
CA LEU A 34 4.81 14.48 5.36
C LEU A 34 6.02 14.31 6.27
N VAL A 35 6.17 13.13 6.88
CA VAL A 35 7.33 12.80 7.74
C VAL A 35 8.61 12.76 6.91
N GLY A 36 8.59 12.07 5.76
CA GLY A 36 9.71 12.00 4.83
C GLY A 36 10.13 13.38 4.34
N TYR A 37 9.16 14.23 3.96
CA TYR A 37 9.43 15.61 3.58
C TYR A 37 10.10 16.40 4.70
N LYS A 38 9.63 16.27 5.94
CA LYS A 38 10.21 16.97 7.08
C LYS A 38 11.63 16.52 7.40
N LEU A 39 11.95 15.24 7.20
CA LEU A 39 13.27 14.65 7.51
C LEU A 39 14.31 14.87 6.41
N GLY A 40 13.91 14.76 5.14
CA GLY A 40 14.83 14.73 3.99
C GLY A 40 14.38 15.57 2.79
N GLY A 41 13.39 16.45 2.97
CA GLY A 41 12.83 17.27 1.91
C GLY A 41 12.26 16.42 0.78
N PHE A 42 12.52 16.82 -0.47
CA PHE A 42 12.02 16.10 -1.65
C PHE A 42 12.53 14.65 -1.71
N ILE A 43 13.79 14.40 -1.35
CA ILE A 43 14.36 13.04 -1.35
C ILE A 43 13.61 12.15 -0.35
N GLY A 44 13.25 12.70 0.81
CA GLY A 44 12.47 11.97 1.82
C GLY A 44 11.06 11.59 1.35
N ILE A 45 10.42 12.40 0.50
CA ILE A 45 9.12 12.05 -0.13
C ILE A 45 9.28 10.85 -1.05
N VAL A 46 10.30 10.85 -1.91
CA VAL A 46 10.55 9.76 -2.88
C VAL A 46 10.80 8.44 -2.16
N LEU A 47 11.53 8.48 -1.04
CA LEU A 47 11.84 7.30 -0.24
C LEU A 47 10.70 6.87 0.70
N ALA A 48 9.77 7.76 1.05
CA ALA A 48 8.69 7.45 1.98
C ALA A 48 7.77 6.32 1.48
N VAL A 49 7.41 6.33 0.20
CA VAL A 49 6.53 5.31 -0.39
C VAL A 49 7.13 3.89 -0.34
N PRO A 50 8.35 3.64 -0.86
CA PRO A 50 8.94 2.30 -0.79
C PRO A 50 9.20 1.86 0.66
N LEU A 51 9.56 2.76 1.57
CA LEU A 51 9.73 2.42 2.98
C LEU A 51 8.43 1.93 3.62
N VAL A 52 7.31 2.62 3.38
CA VAL A 52 6.00 2.19 3.87
C VAL A 52 5.60 0.84 3.29
N ALA A 53 5.83 0.62 2.00
CA ALA A 53 5.52 -0.66 1.36
C ALA A 53 6.32 -1.82 1.98
N ILE A 54 7.62 -1.62 2.27
CA ILE A 54 8.44 -2.64 2.94
C ILE A 54 7.90 -2.94 4.34
N LEU A 55 7.56 -1.92 5.12
CA LEU A 55 7.00 -2.09 6.45
C LEU A 55 5.68 -2.86 6.41
N ASP A 56 4.79 -2.53 5.47
CA ASP A 56 3.49 -3.17 5.33
C ASP A 56 3.58 -4.65 4.98
N VAL A 57 4.51 -5.03 4.09
CA VAL A 57 4.79 -6.44 3.80
C VAL A 57 5.30 -7.15 5.06
N PHE A 58 6.23 -6.53 5.79
CA PHE A 58 6.78 -7.12 7.01
C PHE A 58 5.72 -7.35 8.09
N PHE A 59 4.82 -6.38 8.31
CA PHE A 59 3.72 -6.52 9.26
C PHE A 59 2.65 -7.52 8.78
N SER A 60 2.34 -7.51 7.49
CA SER A 60 1.36 -8.43 6.90
C SER A 60 1.81 -9.87 7.01
N ASP A 61 3.09 -10.15 6.73
CA ASP A 61 3.68 -11.49 6.89
C ASP A 61 3.68 -11.92 8.37
N PHE A 62 4.05 -11.02 9.29
CA PHE A 62 4.06 -11.33 10.73
C PHE A 62 2.66 -11.62 11.29
N ILE A 63 1.64 -10.90 10.82
CA ILE A 63 0.24 -11.12 11.23
C ILE A 63 -0.33 -12.38 10.59
N ALA A 64 0.00 -12.66 9.33
CA ALA A 64 -0.47 -13.84 8.60
C ALA A 64 -0.03 -15.16 9.25
N ASP A 65 1.18 -15.21 9.80
CA ASP A 65 1.68 -16.41 10.50
C ASP A 65 0.86 -16.73 11.76
N LYS A 66 0.41 -15.70 12.49
CA LYS A 66 -0.36 -15.88 13.72
C LYS A 66 -1.78 -16.39 13.46
N GLN A 67 -2.38 -16.01 12.31
CA GLN A 67 -3.71 -16.45 11.93
C GLN A 67 -3.75 -17.94 11.53
N ARG A 68 -2.66 -18.46 10.96
CA ARG A 68 -2.56 -19.87 10.55
C ARG A 68 -2.52 -20.82 11.75
N GLU A 69 -1.87 -20.41 12.83
CA GLU A 69 -1.78 -21.23 14.05
C GLU A 69 -3.15 -21.35 14.75
N GLN A 70 -3.92 -20.26 14.82
CA GLN A 70 -5.25 -20.28 15.43
C GLN A 70 -6.23 -21.19 14.67
N ASN A 71 -6.25 -21.13 13.34
CA ASN A 71 -7.12 -21.98 12.52
C ASN A 71 -6.80 -23.48 12.64
N ARG A 72 -5.55 -23.85 12.96
CA ARG A 72 -5.15 -25.26 13.14
C ARG A 72 -5.56 -25.83 14.51
N LEU A 73 -5.75 -24.97 15.51
CA LEU A 73 -6.20 -25.37 16.84
C LEU A 73 -7.72 -25.51 16.94
N GLU A 74 -8.46 -24.85 16.04
CA GLU A 74 -9.92 -24.94 15.93
C GLU A 74 -10.42 -26.09 15.03
N ALA A 75 -9.52 -26.79 14.31
CA ALA A 75 -9.82 -27.91 13.41
C ALA A 75 -9.54 -29.28 14.05
#